data_AF-A0A8T4LXU6-F1
#
_entry.id   AF-A0A8T4LXU6-F1
#
_cell.length_a   1.000
_cell.length_b   1.000
_cell.length_c   1.000
_cell.angle_alpha   90.00
_cell.angle_beta   90.00
_cell.angle_gamma   90.00
#
_symmetry.space_group_name_H-M   'P 1'
#
loop_
_entity.id
_entity.type
_entity.pdbx_description
1 polymer ?
#
loop_
_entity_poly.entity_id
_entity_poly.type
_entity_poly.pdbx_seq_one_letter_code
_entity_poly.pdbx_strand_id
1 'polypeptide(L)' 'MTGEKIFTKKDMEIILSKDEGLARYFAKIKAIIEEYMDMDEEFYTLVSLWIVGTYFHKQFPSYPYLFFNAMK' A
#
# COMPACT_ATOMS: atom_id res chain seq x y z
N MET A 1 10.18 8.11 -18.85
CA MET A 1 9.32 6.94 -18.55
C MET A 1 7.97 7.48 -18.13
N THR A 2 6.97 7.32 -19.00
CA THR A 2 5.59 7.71 -18.78
C THR A 2 5.06 7.00 -17.54
N GLY A 3 4.70 7.78 -16.52
CA GLY A 3 4.10 7.26 -15.29
C GLY A 3 2.70 6.74 -15.59
N GLU A 4 2.59 5.49 -16.01
CA GLU A 4 1.33 4.78 -15.90
C GLU A 4 0.93 4.74 -14.43
N LYS A 5 -0.25 5.30 -14.13
CA LYS A 5 -0.81 5.17 -12.79
C LYS A 5 -1.06 3.70 -12.54
N ILE A 6 -0.39 3.15 -11.52
CA ILE A 6 -0.51 1.76 -11.05
C ILE A 6 -1.97 1.40 -10.72
N PHE A 7 -2.82 2.40 -10.44
CA PHE A 7 -4.25 2.25 -10.21
C PHE A 7 -5.06 3.22 -11.07
N THR A 8 -6.06 2.68 -11.75
CA THR A 8 -7.02 3.41 -12.56
C THR A 8 -8.14 3.99 -11.70
N LYS A 9 -8.92 4.93 -12.25
CA LYS A 9 -10.13 5.46 -11.60
C LYS A 9 -11.11 4.34 -11.21
N LYS A 10 -11.19 3.30 -12.05
CA LYS A 10 -12.01 2.11 -11.83
C LYS A 10 -11.50 1.28 -10.64
N ASP A 11 -10.18 1.16 -10.46
CA ASP A 11 -9.61 0.50 -9.29
C ASP A 11 -9.98 1.25 -8.00
N MET A 12 -9.92 2.58 -8.03
CA MET A 12 -10.34 3.41 -6.88
C MET A 12 -11.82 3.26 -6.56
N GLU A 13 -12.70 3.22 -7.57
CA GLU A 13 -14.13 2.96 -7.37
C GLU A 13 -14.36 1.57 -6.76
N ILE A 14 -13.62 0.54 -7.16
CA ILE A 14 -13.72 -0.81 -6.58
C ILE A 14 -13.24 -0.84 -5.12
N ILE A 15 -12.12 -0.18 -4.82
CA ILE A 15 -11.57 -0.06 -3.45
C ILE A 15 -12.59 0.62 -2.52
N LEU A 16 -13.29 1.63 -3.02
CA LEU A 16 -14.22 2.47 -2.25
C LEU A 16 -15.67 1.96 -2.22
N SER A 17 -16.06 1.03 -3.11
CA SER A 17 -17.49 0.72 -3.35
C SER A 17 -18.06 -0.45 -2.54
N LYS A 18 -17.25 -1.24 -1.82
CA LYS A 18 -17.73 -2.36 -0.99
C LYS A 18 -16.82 -2.62 0.20
N ASP A 19 -17.41 -3.12 1.28
CA ASP A 19 -16.75 -3.46 2.56
C ASP A 19 -15.51 -4.36 2.40
N GLU A 20 -15.36 -5.06 1.28
CA GLU A 20 -14.29 -6.02 1.01
C GLU A 20 -13.14 -5.47 0.13
N GLY A 21 -13.31 -4.31 -0.51
CA GLY A 21 -12.34 -3.78 -1.48
C GLY A 21 -10.98 -3.46 -0.84
N LEU A 22 -11.01 -2.64 0.22
CA LEU A 22 -9.82 -2.31 1.01
C LEU A 22 -9.14 -3.56 1.60
N ALA A 23 -9.92 -4.45 2.22
CA ALA A 23 -9.39 -5.67 2.82
C ALA A 23 -8.71 -6.58 1.78
N ARG A 24 -9.31 -6.72 0.59
CA ARG A 24 -8.74 -7.51 -0.51
C ARG A 24 -7.42 -6.95 -1.01
N TYR A 25 -7.33 -5.63 -1.24
CA TYR A 25 -6.10 -5.02 -1.72
C TYR A 25 -5.03 -4.98 -0.63
N PHE A 26 -5.41 -4.78 0.63
CA PHE A 26 -4.50 -4.92 1.76
C PHE A 26 -3.87 -6.32 1.81
N ALA A 27 -4.69 -7.38 1.76
CA ALA A 27 -4.20 -8.75 1.77
C ALA A 27 -3.28 -9.06 0.56
N LYS A 28 -3.63 -8.55 -0.63
CA LYS A 28 -2.80 -8.71 -1.83
C LYS A 28 -1.46 -8.00 -1.71
N ILE A 29 -1.45 -6.77 -1.19
CA ILE A 29 -0.21 -6.02 -0.97
C ILE A 29 0.66 -6.75 0.06
N LYS A 30 0.08 -7.20 1.18
CA LYS A 30 0.80 -7.96 2.21
C LYS A 30 1.48 -9.20 1.64
N ALA A 31 0.76 -10.01 0.86
CA ALA A 31 1.31 -11.20 0.22
C ALA A 31 2.49 -10.88 -0.72
N ILE A 32 2.42 -9.79 -1.48
CA ILE A 32 3.54 -9.35 -2.33
C ILE A 32 4.74 -8.94 -1.46
N ILE A 33 4.52 -8.19 -0.37
CA ILE A 33 5.62 -7.80 0.51
C ILE A 33 6.24 -9.04 1.18
N GLU A 34 5.43 -10.00 1.65
CA GLU A 34 5.90 -11.29 2.19
C GLU A 34 6.70 -12.11 1.17
N GLU A 35 6.35 -12.03 -0.12
CA GLU A 35 7.04 -12.75 -1.19
C GLU A 35 8.40 -12.11 -1.55
N TYR A 36 8.49 -10.77 -1.52
CA TYR A 36 9.65 -10.05 -2.07
C TYR A 36 10.51 -9.33 -1.02
N MET A 37 10.08 -9.24 0.24
CA MET A 37 10.81 -8.56 1.31
C MET A 37 10.97 -9.47 2.52
N ASP A 38 12.20 -9.56 3.04
CA ASP A 38 12.51 -10.29 4.28
C ASP A 38 12.44 -9.32 5.47
N MET A 39 11.43 -9.49 6.32
CA MET A 39 11.14 -8.62 7.47
C MET A 39 10.45 -9.40 8.59
N ASP A 40 10.43 -8.86 9.81
CA ASP A 40 9.65 -9.45 10.89
C ASP A 40 8.14 -9.35 10.61
N GLU A 41 7.39 -10.33 11.14
CA GLU A 41 5.96 -10.52 10.86
C GLU A 41 5.11 -9.26 11.12
N GLU A 42 5.49 -8.50 12.15
CA GLU A 42 4.83 -7.25 12.54
C GLU A 42 4.94 -6.14 11.49
N PHE A 43 6.02 -6.14 10.69
CA PHE A 43 6.25 -5.09 9.70
C PHE A 43 5.45 -5.28 8.42
N TYR A 44 5.16 -6.52 7.99
CA TYR A 44 4.34 -6.75 6.78
C TYR A 44 2.99 -6.03 6.85
N THR A 45 2.35 -6.08 8.01
CA THR A 45 1.06 -5.42 8.27
C THR A 45 1.19 -3.90 8.25
N LEU A 46 2.17 -3.36 8.98
CA LEU A 46 2.41 -1.93 9.08
C LEU A 46 2.67 -1.29 7.71
N VAL A 47 3.49 -1.96 6.91
CA VAL A 47 3.92 -1.48 5.60
C VAL A 47 2.79 -1.57 4.60
N SER A 48 2.03 -2.66 4.61
CA SER A 48 0.84 -2.81 3.78
C SER A 48 -0.19 -1.72 4.08
N LEU A 49 -0.42 -1.42 5.37
CA LEU A 49 -1.30 -0.32 5.79
C LEU A 49 -0.78 1.03 5.31
N TRP A 50 0.53 1.26 5.41
CA TRP A 50 1.13 2.50 4.92
C TRP A 50 0.97 2.66 3.41
N ILE A 51 1.28 1.63 2.62
CA ILE A 51 1.12 1.66 1.16
C ILE A 51 -0.33 2.00 0.82
N VAL A 52 -1.30 1.30 1.41
CA VAL A 52 -2.73 1.61 1.21
C VAL A 52 -3.02 3.07 1.60
N GLY A 53 -2.56 3.50 2.77
CA GLY A 53 -2.74 4.86 3.30
C GLY A 53 -2.19 5.98 2.41
N THR A 54 -1.07 5.74 1.70
CA THR A 54 -0.51 6.74 0.75
C THR A 54 -1.43 7.05 -0.43
N TYR A 55 -2.30 6.11 -0.84
CA TYR A 55 -3.32 6.38 -1.87
C TYR A 55 -4.47 7.25 -1.35
N PHE A 56 -4.62 7.34 -0.02
CA PHE A 56 -5.55 8.23 0.67
C PHE A 56 -4.88 9.53 1.13
N HIS A 57 -3.72 9.94 0.60
CA HIS A 57 -2.94 11.08 1.15
C HIS A 57 -3.71 12.42 1.27
N LYS A 58 -4.82 12.59 0.53
CA LYS A 58 -5.69 13.77 0.69
C LYS A 58 -6.51 13.75 1.99
N GLN A 59 -6.63 12.59 2.63
CA GLN A 59 -7.37 12.30 3.86
C GLN A 59 -6.44 11.85 5.00
N PHE A 60 -5.23 11.40 4.66
CA PHE A 60 -4.18 11.02 5.59
C PHE A 60 -2.94 11.87 5.33
N PRO A 61 -2.42 12.64 6.29
CA PRO A 61 -1.09 13.23 6.16
C PRO A 61 -0.05 12.10 6.21
N SER A 62 0.10 11.36 5.10
CA SER A 62 1.05 10.28 4.96
C SER A 62 2.43 10.91 4.77
N TYR A 63 3.10 11.16 5.89
CA TYR A 63 4.48 11.60 5.92
C TYR A 63 5.37 10.50 5.30
N PRO A 64 6.33 10.82 4.42
CA PRO A 64 7.19 9.83 3.79
C PRO A 64 8.31 9.43 4.77
N TYR A 65 8.05 8.47 5.65
CA TYR A 65 9.06 7.96 6.60
C TYR A 65 9.23 6.43 6.60
N LEU A 66 8.75 5.72 5.58
CA LEU A 66 9.19 4.33 5.37
C LEU A 66 10.55 4.34 4.67
N PHE A 67 11.58 4.62 5.46
CA PHE A 67 12.98 4.45 5.12
C PHE A 67 13.32 2.96 5.09
N PHE A 68 13.01 2.29 3.97
CA PHE A 68 13.37 0.88 3.78
C PHE A 68 14.83 0.63 3.40
N ASN A 69 15.55 1.69 3.03
CA ASN A 69 16.98 1.62 2.77
C ASN A 69 17.59 2.98 3.12
N ALA A 70 17.84 3.22 4.41
CA ALA A 70 18.84 4.21 4.80
C ALA A 70 20.23 3.54 4.72
N MET A 71 20.69 3.21 3.52
CA MET A 71 22.12 3.07 3.31
C MET A 71 22.74 4.47 3.45
N LYS A 72 23.75 4.59 4.32
CA LYS A 72 24.64 5.76 4.37
C LYS A 72 25.41 5.91 3.08
#